data_AF-A0A951K0S7-F1
#
_entry.id   AF-A0A951K0S7-F1
#
_cell.length_a   1.000
_cell.length_b   1.000
_cell.length_c   1.000
_cell.angle_alpha   90.00
_cell.angle_beta   90.00
_cell.angle_gamma   90.00
#
_symmetry.space_group_name_H-M   'P 1'
#
loop_
_entity.id
_entity.type
_entity.pdbx_description
1 polymer ?
#
loop_
_entity_poly.entity_id
_entity_poly.type
_entity_poly.pdbx_seq_one_letter_code
_entity_poly.pdbx_strand_id
1 'polypeptide(L)'
;MAVLRSAHDPDSDLARANADAMRDLVDDLRRRTARLAEGGAGGDQRSIDRHRERGKLPVRERVDRLIDPGASFLELSALAATDLYDGDAPGAGIVTGIGRVEGVECVIVANDATVKGGTYYPMTVKKHLRAQEIALENRLPSLYLVDSGGAFLPLQDEVFPDRDHFGRIFYNQARLSSARIPQVALVMGSCTAGGAYVPAMSDETVIVKGTGTIFLGGPPLVQAATGEVVTAEELGGAEVHTVQSGVADHYALDDEHALAIGRQIVRNLAWRKPDPPWDVLEPAEPSVPPDELYGVIPADATMTGRLTLGYRDATAAGNSVGWRAGEVVRGHEFHHSTVTPAAGPRPAWRWNGTQEGFVTDSVH
;
A
#
# COMPACT_ATOMS: atom_id res chain seq x y z
N MET A 1 -17.64 4.91 31.37
CA MET A 1 -17.82 4.67 29.93
C MET A 1 -19.05 3.82 29.72
N ALA A 2 -19.85 4.13 28.69
CA ALA A 2 -20.94 3.26 28.26
C ALA A 2 -20.35 2.00 27.62
N VAL A 3 -20.63 0.83 28.17
CA VAL A 3 -20.25 -0.44 27.55
C VAL A 3 -21.39 -0.85 26.61
N LEU A 4 -21.09 -1.32 25.41
CA LEU A 4 -22.10 -1.93 24.56
C LEU A 4 -22.15 -3.43 24.90
N ARG A 5 -23.35 -3.97 25.11
CA ARG A 5 -23.52 -5.42 25.28
C ARG A 5 -23.91 -6.02 23.94
N SER A 6 -23.14 -7.02 23.50
CA SER A 6 -23.45 -7.77 22.29
C SER A 6 -24.61 -8.74 22.56
N ALA A 7 -25.55 -8.83 21.63
CA ALA A 7 -26.54 -9.91 21.57
C ALA A 7 -26.06 -11.11 20.74
N HIS A 8 -24.84 -11.02 20.17
CA HIS A 8 -24.20 -12.12 19.49
C HIS A 8 -23.90 -13.23 20.50
N ASP A 9 -24.44 -14.43 20.25
CA ASP A 9 -24.06 -15.64 20.94
C ASP A 9 -22.96 -16.35 20.14
N PRO A 10 -21.67 -16.25 20.56
CA PRO A 10 -20.55 -16.89 19.87
C PRO A 10 -20.64 -18.42 19.93
N ASP A 11 -21.43 -18.98 20.87
CA ASP A 11 -21.65 -20.41 21.03
C ASP A 11 -22.87 -20.93 20.25
N SER A 12 -23.51 -20.09 19.44
CA SER A 12 -24.59 -20.53 18.54
C SER A 12 -24.04 -21.32 17.33
N ASP A 13 -24.82 -22.26 16.80
CA ASP A 13 -24.44 -23.01 15.59
C ASP A 13 -24.22 -22.09 14.39
N LEU A 14 -25.01 -21.02 14.29
CA LEU A 14 -24.88 -20.01 13.24
C LEU A 14 -23.57 -19.22 13.36
N ALA A 15 -23.19 -18.79 14.57
CA ALA A 15 -21.94 -18.08 14.80
C ALA A 15 -20.72 -18.94 14.47
N ARG A 16 -20.75 -20.23 14.85
CA ARG A 16 -19.69 -21.18 14.48
C ARG A 16 -19.59 -21.37 12.96
N ALA A 17 -20.71 -21.58 12.27
CA ALA A 17 -20.72 -21.74 10.82
C ALA A 17 -20.20 -20.49 10.09
N ASN A 18 -20.59 -19.30 10.55
CA ASN A 18 -20.07 -18.02 10.05
C ASN A 18 -18.56 -17.91 10.29
N ALA A 19 -18.11 -18.23 11.50
CA ALA A 19 -16.70 -18.12 11.86
C ALA A 19 -15.82 -19.07 11.05
N ASP A 20 -16.26 -20.31 10.81
CA ASP A 20 -15.52 -21.28 10.00
C ASP A 20 -15.38 -20.81 8.55
N ALA A 21 -16.48 -20.35 7.94
CA ALA A 21 -16.46 -19.81 6.57
C ALA A 21 -15.55 -18.57 6.44
N MET A 22 -15.57 -17.67 7.43
CA MET A 22 -14.71 -16.50 7.42
C MET A 22 -13.23 -16.87 7.64
N ARG A 23 -12.93 -17.84 8.52
CA ARG A 23 -11.56 -18.35 8.73
C ARG A 23 -10.98 -18.91 7.44
N ASP A 24 -11.74 -19.66 6.66
CA ASP A 24 -11.28 -20.20 5.37
C ASP A 24 -10.85 -19.09 4.40
N LEU A 25 -11.62 -18.00 4.32
CA LEU A 25 -11.31 -16.83 3.49
C LEU A 25 -10.07 -16.07 3.99
N VAL A 26 -9.97 -15.86 5.31
CA VAL A 26 -8.83 -15.20 5.94
C VAL A 26 -7.56 -16.02 5.75
N ASP A 27 -7.64 -17.34 5.88
CA ASP A 27 -6.50 -18.22 5.66
C ASP A 27 -6.09 -18.28 4.19
N ASP A 28 -7.03 -18.18 3.24
CA ASP A 28 -6.70 -18.02 1.82
C ASP A 28 -5.98 -16.69 1.54
N LEU A 29 -6.47 -15.60 2.11
CA LEU A 29 -5.81 -14.30 2.03
C LEU A 29 -4.38 -14.38 2.58
N ARG A 30 -4.20 -14.94 3.78
CA ARG A 30 -2.90 -15.12 4.43
C ARG A 30 -1.95 -15.95 3.58
N ARG A 31 -2.42 -17.06 3.00
CA ARG A 31 -1.60 -17.90 2.10
C ARG A 31 -1.14 -17.11 0.87
N ARG A 32 -2.04 -16.37 0.23
CA ARG A 32 -1.72 -15.57 -0.96
C ARG A 32 -0.73 -14.46 -0.65
N THR A 33 -0.91 -13.73 0.45
CA THR A 33 0.02 -12.67 0.85
C THR A 33 1.36 -13.21 1.32
N ALA A 34 1.39 -14.33 2.04
CA ALA A 34 2.63 -14.97 2.48
C ALA A 34 3.47 -15.43 1.28
N ARG A 35 2.85 -16.00 0.24
CA ARG A 35 3.54 -16.38 -1.00
C ARG A 35 4.20 -15.19 -1.70
N LEU A 36 3.60 -14.00 -1.66
CA LEU A 36 4.18 -12.77 -2.22
C LEU A 36 5.30 -12.16 -1.36
N ALA A 37 5.46 -12.64 -0.13
CA ALA A 37 6.49 -12.19 0.80
C ALA A 37 7.63 -13.21 0.96
N GLU A 38 7.47 -14.41 0.40
CA GLU A 38 8.46 -15.48 0.49
C GLU A 38 9.82 -15.03 -0.07
N GLY A 39 10.90 -15.27 0.67
CA GLY A 39 12.24 -14.84 0.28
C GLY A 39 12.48 -13.32 0.28
N GLY A 40 11.49 -12.52 0.70
CA GLY A 40 11.56 -11.05 0.79
C GLY A 40 11.14 -10.31 -0.48
N ALA A 41 10.58 -11.00 -1.47
CA ALA A 41 10.16 -10.43 -2.76
C ALA A 41 9.08 -11.29 -3.44
N GLY A 42 8.48 -10.80 -4.52
CA GLY A 42 7.41 -11.48 -5.26
C GLY A 42 7.88 -12.31 -6.46
N GLY A 43 9.13 -12.17 -6.91
CA GLY A 43 9.68 -12.92 -8.05
C GLY A 43 9.97 -14.39 -7.74
N ASP A 44 10.39 -15.14 -8.76
CA ASP A 44 10.80 -16.54 -8.56
C ASP A 44 12.14 -16.65 -7.81
N GLN A 45 12.40 -17.81 -7.21
CA GLN A 45 13.62 -18.04 -6.40
C GLN A 45 14.89 -17.72 -7.19
N ARG A 46 14.94 -18.07 -8.48
CA ARG A 46 16.09 -17.79 -9.35
C ARG A 46 16.36 -16.30 -9.50
N SER A 47 15.31 -15.48 -9.59
CA SER A 47 15.42 -14.02 -9.70
C SER A 47 15.82 -13.41 -8.37
N ILE A 48 15.30 -13.93 -7.25
CA ILE A 48 15.69 -13.53 -5.89
C ILE A 48 17.18 -13.83 -5.65
N ASP A 49 17.65 -15.04 -5.98
CA ASP A 49 19.04 -15.45 -5.82
C ASP A 49 19.97 -14.55 -6.63
N ARG A 50 19.64 -14.31 -7.91
CA ARG A 50 20.41 -13.41 -8.78
C ARG A 50 20.43 -11.97 -8.26
N HIS A 51 19.33 -11.50 -7.65
CA HIS A 51 19.27 -10.18 -7.04
C HIS A 51 20.22 -10.09 -5.85
N ARG A 52 20.27 -11.13 -5.00
CA ARG A 52 21.21 -11.22 -3.87
C ARG A 52 22.67 -11.37 -4.31
N GLU A 53 22.95 -12.14 -5.36
CA GLU A 53 24.30 -12.30 -5.95
C GLU A 53 24.90 -10.96 -6.38
N ARG A 54 24.06 -9.97 -6.70
CA ARG A 54 24.48 -8.60 -7.02
C ARG A 54 24.71 -7.73 -5.78
N GLY A 55 24.66 -8.30 -4.59
CA GLY A 55 24.81 -7.59 -3.31
C GLY A 55 23.60 -6.76 -2.91
N LYS A 56 22.43 -7.00 -3.51
CA LYS A 56 21.22 -6.19 -3.30
C LYS A 56 20.27 -6.87 -2.32
N LEU A 57 19.62 -6.07 -1.49
CA LEU A 57 18.56 -6.54 -0.59
C LEU A 57 17.24 -6.71 -1.38
N PRO A 58 16.48 -7.79 -1.13
CA PRO A 58 15.12 -7.90 -1.62
C PRO A 58 14.24 -6.74 -1.15
N VAL A 59 13.20 -6.43 -1.93
CA VAL A 59 12.37 -5.23 -1.72
C VAL A 59 11.76 -5.15 -0.33
N ARG A 60 11.23 -6.26 0.22
CA ARG A 60 10.60 -6.26 1.55
C ARG A 60 11.63 -6.15 2.66
N GLU A 61 12.82 -6.72 2.48
CA GLU A 61 13.93 -6.50 3.42
C GLU A 61 14.38 -5.04 3.45
N ARG A 62 14.39 -4.35 2.30
CA ARG A 62 14.67 -2.91 2.26
C ARG A 62 13.63 -2.11 3.04
N VAL A 63 12.34 -2.44 2.88
CA VAL A 63 11.26 -1.80 3.64
C VAL A 63 11.41 -2.07 5.13
N ASP A 64 11.63 -3.33 5.54
CA ASP A 64 11.78 -3.72 6.95
C ASP A 64 12.96 -3.03 7.63
N ARG A 65 14.07 -2.82 6.91
CA ARG A 65 15.25 -2.11 7.42
C ARG A 65 15.10 -0.58 7.39
N LEU A 66 14.21 -0.05 6.54
CA LEU A 66 13.93 1.38 6.46
C LEU A 66 13.05 1.85 7.61
N ILE A 67 12.01 1.08 7.96
CA ILE A 67 11.05 1.44 9.00
C ILE A 67 11.65 1.31 10.40
N ASP A 68 11.03 1.98 11.36
CA ASP A 68 11.47 1.95 12.75
C ASP A 68 11.35 0.54 13.36
N PRO A 69 12.32 0.11 14.18
CA PRO A 69 12.26 -1.19 14.84
C PRO A 69 10.96 -1.36 15.64
N GLY A 70 10.23 -2.43 15.36
CA GLY A 70 8.95 -2.75 16.00
C GLY A 70 7.74 -1.96 15.48
N ALA A 71 7.93 -1.05 14.52
CA ALA A 71 6.81 -0.39 13.84
C ALA A 71 6.12 -1.35 12.88
N SER A 72 4.79 -1.22 12.78
CA SER A 72 4.01 -1.94 11.77
C SER A 72 4.15 -1.26 10.40
N PHE A 73 4.07 -2.06 9.34
CA PHE A 73 3.94 -1.59 7.97
C PHE A 73 2.53 -1.89 7.45
N LEU A 74 1.77 -0.85 7.12
CA LEU A 74 0.47 -0.98 6.48
C LEU A 74 0.67 -1.13 4.97
N GLU A 75 0.82 -2.36 4.50
CA GLU A 75 0.96 -2.65 3.07
C GLU A 75 -0.34 -2.34 2.31
N LEU A 76 -0.21 -1.71 1.15
CA LEU A 76 -1.31 -1.32 0.28
C LEU A 76 -1.37 -2.23 -0.94
N SER A 77 -2.56 -2.76 -1.24
CA SER A 77 -2.83 -3.51 -2.46
C SER A 77 -1.81 -4.64 -2.70
N ALA A 78 -1.52 -5.44 -1.66
CA ALA A 78 -0.56 -6.55 -1.73
C ALA A 78 -0.88 -7.51 -2.88
N LEU A 79 -2.16 -7.84 -3.09
CA LEU A 79 -2.67 -8.69 -4.17
C LEU A 79 -2.90 -7.96 -5.50
N ALA A 80 -2.25 -6.82 -5.74
CA ALA A 80 -2.36 -6.14 -7.03
C ALA A 80 -1.87 -7.06 -8.17
N ALA A 81 -2.58 -7.01 -9.30
CA ALA A 81 -2.34 -7.84 -10.48
C ALA A 81 -2.48 -9.36 -10.26
N THR A 82 -3.12 -9.81 -9.16
CA THR A 82 -3.58 -11.19 -9.04
C THR A 82 -4.52 -11.55 -10.20
N ASP A 83 -4.32 -12.72 -10.78
CA ASP A 83 -5.05 -13.27 -11.94
C ASP A 83 -4.97 -12.40 -13.22
N LEU A 84 -3.98 -11.50 -13.30
CA LEU A 84 -3.66 -10.73 -14.50
C LEU A 84 -2.30 -11.16 -15.07
N TYR A 85 -2.09 -10.85 -16.35
CA TYR A 85 -0.80 -11.01 -17.05
C TYR A 85 -0.19 -12.41 -16.91
N ASP A 86 -1.01 -13.46 -16.90
CA ASP A 86 -0.56 -14.85 -16.74
C ASP A 86 0.28 -15.11 -15.46
N GLY A 87 0.11 -14.26 -14.43
CA GLY A 87 0.86 -14.35 -13.18
C GLY A 87 2.27 -13.78 -13.24
N ASP A 88 2.64 -13.07 -14.32
CA ASP A 88 3.99 -12.54 -14.53
C ASP A 88 4.34 -11.31 -13.68
N ALA A 89 3.35 -10.66 -13.06
CA ALA A 89 3.51 -9.44 -12.28
C ALA A 89 2.93 -9.55 -10.86
N PRO A 90 3.37 -10.52 -10.03
CA PRO A 90 2.91 -10.66 -8.65
C PRO A 90 3.07 -9.34 -7.87
N GLY A 91 2.02 -8.96 -7.12
CA GLY A 91 1.97 -7.68 -6.39
C GLY A 91 2.10 -6.43 -7.27
N ALA A 92 1.93 -6.58 -8.58
CA ALA A 92 2.24 -5.60 -9.62
C ALA A 92 3.72 -5.15 -9.64
N GLY A 93 4.66 -5.98 -9.17
CA GLY A 93 6.11 -5.68 -9.19
C GLY A 93 6.53 -4.47 -8.34
N ILE A 94 5.71 -4.08 -7.37
CA ILE A 94 5.96 -2.93 -6.50
C ILE A 94 5.31 -3.15 -5.13
N VAL A 95 6.06 -2.89 -4.07
CA VAL A 95 5.56 -2.87 -2.68
C VAL A 95 5.26 -1.42 -2.32
N THR A 96 4.04 -1.15 -1.89
CA THR A 96 3.64 0.18 -1.42
C THR A 96 3.00 0.07 -0.05
N GLY A 97 3.16 1.08 0.79
CA GLY A 97 2.55 1.07 2.11
C GLY A 97 2.90 2.27 2.95
N ILE A 98 2.37 2.30 4.17
CA ILE A 98 2.67 3.33 5.16
C ILE A 98 3.51 2.68 6.26
N GLY A 99 4.69 3.23 6.49
CA GLY A 99 5.61 2.81 7.54
C GLY A 99 6.08 4.00 8.36
N ARG A 100 6.48 3.77 9.61
CA ARG A 100 7.09 4.82 10.43
C ARG A 100 8.60 4.81 10.20
N VAL A 101 9.17 5.97 9.87
CA VAL A 101 10.61 6.17 9.66
C VAL A 101 11.03 7.37 10.51
N GLU A 102 11.92 7.16 11.48
CA GLU A 102 12.37 8.20 12.42
C GLU A 102 11.20 8.92 13.10
N GLY A 103 10.18 8.17 13.52
CA GLY A 103 8.98 8.70 14.17
C GLY A 103 7.92 9.29 13.21
N VAL A 104 8.22 9.40 11.91
CA VAL A 104 7.35 10.01 10.90
C VAL A 104 6.64 8.93 10.09
N GLU A 105 5.32 9.02 9.94
CA GLU A 105 4.58 8.14 9.03
C GLU A 105 4.83 8.58 7.58
N CYS A 106 5.42 7.69 6.80
CA CYS A 106 5.78 7.94 5.41
C CYS A 106 5.08 6.94 4.50
N VAL A 107 4.72 7.39 3.30
CA VAL A 107 4.40 6.48 2.20
C VAL A 107 5.71 5.98 1.61
N ILE A 108 5.85 4.65 1.55
CA ILE A 108 6.99 3.98 0.94
C ILE A 108 6.52 3.34 -0.36
N VAL A 109 7.27 3.56 -1.43
CA VAL A 109 7.03 3.00 -2.76
C VAL A 109 8.31 2.33 -3.23
N ALA A 110 8.33 1.00 -3.27
CA ALA A 110 9.55 0.22 -3.48
C ALA A 110 9.38 -0.76 -4.64
N ASN A 111 10.21 -0.62 -5.68
CA ASN A 111 10.17 -1.51 -6.83
C ASN A 111 10.73 -2.89 -6.48
N ASP A 112 10.07 -3.93 -6.99
CA ASP A 112 10.57 -5.30 -6.90
C ASP A 112 11.29 -5.70 -8.17
N ALA A 113 12.62 -5.52 -8.19
CA ALA A 113 13.45 -5.89 -9.33
C ALA A 113 13.45 -7.39 -9.66
N THR A 114 12.99 -8.25 -8.75
CA THR A 114 12.85 -9.69 -9.00
C THR A 114 11.65 -10.03 -9.87
N VAL A 115 10.67 -9.12 -9.97
CA VAL A 115 9.48 -9.26 -10.81
C VAL A 115 9.74 -8.57 -12.15
N LYS A 116 10.09 -9.36 -13.18
CA LYS A 116 10.38 -8.87 -14.55
C LYS A 116 11.34 -7.67 -14.57
N GLY A 117 12.36 -7.66 -13.72
CA GLY A 117 13.32 -6.56 -13.64
C GLY A 117 12.76 -5.27 -13.04
N GLY A 118 11.64 -5.33 -12.30
CA GLY A 118 10.96 -4.17 -11.72
C GLY A 118 10.28 -3.30 -12.78
N THR A 119 9.97 -3.87 -13.95
CA THR A 119 9.33 -3.13 -15.04
C THR A 119 7.88 -2.77 -14.70
N TYR A 120 7.44 -1.61 -15.17
CA TYR A 120 6.08 -1.13 -14.91
C TYR A 120 5.08 -1.73 -15.90
N TYR A 121 4.20 -2.56 -15.36
CA TYR A 121 2.94 -2.95 -15.99
C TYR A 121 1.88 -1.85 -15.77
N PRO A 122 0.74 -1.89 -16.49
CA PRO A 122 -0.35 -0.94 -16.27
C PRO A 122 -0.79 -0.90 -14.79
N MET A 123 -0.91 -2.07 -14.15
CA MET A 123 -1.22 -2.16 -12.71
C MET A 123 -0.12 -1.61 -11.79
N THR A 124 1.15 -1.66 -12.21
CA THR A 124 2.26 -1.06 -11.44
C THR A 124 2.10 0.46 -11.40
N VAL A 125 1.80 1.08 -12.55
CA VAL A 125 1.53 2.52 -12.64
C VAL A 125 0.34 2.88 -11.74
N LYS A 126 -0.78 2.16 -11.87
CA LYS A 126 -1.97 2.40 -11.06
C LYS A 126 -1.69 2.29 -9.56
N LYS A 127 -0.93 1.27 -9.13
CA LYS A 127 -0.55 1.08 -7.73
C LYS A 127 0.37 2.18 -7.21
N HIS A 128 1.33 2.64 -8.03
CA HIS A 128 2.20 3.77 -7.69
C HIS A 128 1.37 5.06 -7.54
N LEU A 129 0.52 5.39 -8.51
CA LEU A 129 -0.33 6.58 -8.46
C LEU A 129 -1.27 6.56 -7.25
N ARG A 130 -1.85 5.41 -6.90
CA ARG A 130 -2.68 5.28 -5.71
C ARG A 130 -1.90 5.54 -4.42
N ALA A 131 -0.64 5.13 -4.34
CA ALA A 131 0.21 5.45 -3.18
C ALA A 131 0.47 6.96 -3.07
N GLN A 132 0.72 7.65 -4.18
CA GLN A 132 0.88 9.11 -4.19
C GLN A 132 -0.42 9.86 -3.85
N GLU A 133 -1.58 9.35 -4.28
CA GLU A 133 -2.88 9.90 -3.90
C GLU A 133 -3.09 9.82 -2.38
N ILE A 134 -2.79 8.66 -1.78
CA ILE A 134 -2.81 8.48 -0.32
C ILE A 134 -1.84 9.44 0.36
N ALA A 135 -0.62 9.60 -0.18
CA ALA A 135 0.38 10.53 0.34
C ALA A 135 -0.14 11.98 0.33
N LEU A 136 -0.81 12.39 -0.76
CA LEU A 136 -1.37 13.74 -0.91
C LEU A 136 -2.54 13.97 0.06
N GLU A 137 -3.50 13.06 0.09
CA GLU A 137 -4.71 13.16 0.91
C GLU A 137 -4.39 13.18 2.41
N ASN A 138 -3.36 12.45 2.83
CA ASN A 138 -2.99 12.30 4.24
C ASN A 138 -1.75 13.13 4.63
N ARG A 139 -1.18 13.90 3.70
CA ARG A 139 0.06 14.68 3.87
C ARG A 139 1.19 13.82 4.45
N LEU A 140 1.55 12.75 3.77
CA LEU A 140 2.62 11.83 4.20
C LEU A 140 3.86 12.04 3.33
N PRO A 141 5.06 12.27 3.91
CA PRO A 141 6.30 12.26 3.15
C PRO A 141 6.45 10.96 2.34
N SER A 142 7.02 11.05 1.14
CA SER A 142 7.14 9.93 0.21
C SER A 142 8.60 9.47 0.09
N LEU A 143 8.86 8.18 0.31
CA LEU A 143 10.15 7.54 0.07
C LEU A 143 10.03 6.54 -1.10
N TYR A 144 10.81 6.78 -2.15
CA TYR A 144 10.86 5.95 -3.36
C TYR A 144 12.12 5.07 -3.33
N LEU A 145 11.97 3.75 -3.16
CA LEU A 145 13.07 2.80 -3.32
C LEU A 145 13.10 2.34 -4.79
N VAL A 146 13.88 3.05 -5.59
CA VAL A 146 13.88 2.96 -7.05
C VAL A 146 14.81 1.85 -7.52
N ASP A 147 14.25 0.89 -8.24
CA ASP A 147 14.96 -0.26 -8.79
C ASP A 147 14.14 -0.88 -9.94
N SER A 148 14.12 -0.19 -11.08
CA SER A 148 13.21 -0.48 -12.19
C SER A 148 13.91 -0.46 -13.55
N GLY A 149 13.69 -1.52 -14.33
CA GLY A 149 14.10 -1.60 -15.73
C GLY A 149 13.30 -0.71 -16.70
N GLY A 150 12.34 0.09 -16.24
CA GLY A 150 11.53 0.98 -17.06
C GLY A 150 10.10 0.46 -17.30
N ALA A 151 9.46 0.89 -18.38
CA ALA A 151 8.12 0.44 -18.74
C ALA A 151 8.13 -0.98 -19.35
N PHE A 152 7.08 -1.76 -19.11
CA PHE A 152 6.87 -3.02 -19.81
C PHE A 152 6.45 -2.75 -21.26
N LEU A 153 7.43 -2.76 -22.17
CA LEU A 153 7.26 -2.31 -23.57
C LEU A 153 6.11 -2.98 -24.34
N PRO A 154 5.79 -4.29 -24.15
CA PRO A 154 4.66 -4.89 -24.85
C PRO A 154 3.29 -4.27 -24.54
N LEU A 155 3.16 -3.57 -23.40
CA LEU A 155 1.94 -2.87 -22.98
C LEU A 155 2.16 -1.36 -22.85
N GLN A 156 3.09 -0.79 -23.62
CA GLN A 156 3.49 0.62 -23.49
C GLN A 156 2.34 1.61 -23.68
N ASP A 157 1.32 1.29 -24.49
CA ASP A 157 0.15 2.12 -24.76
C ASP A 157 -0.79 2.21 -23.56
N GLU A 158 -0.74 1.22 -22.67
CA GLU A 158 -1.44 1.21 -21.37
C GLU A 158 -0.56 1.72 -20.22
N VAL A 159 0.69 2.08 -20.50
CA VAL A 159 1.66 2.52 -19.48
C VAL A 159 2.09 3.97 -19.70
N PHE A 160 2.14 4.48 -20.93
CA PHE A 160 2.79 5.77 -21.25
C PHE A 160 1.85 6.95 -21.55
N PRO A 161 0.87 6.85 -22.50
CA PRO A 161 0.34 8.04 -23.16
C PRO A 161 -0.74 8.84 -22.41
N ASP A 162 -1.53 8.21 -21.52
CA ASP A 162 -2.75 8.83 -21.00
C ASP A 162 -2.52 9.65 -19.70
N ARG A 163 -3.52 10.43 -19.31
CA ARG A 163 -3.50 11.35 -18.15
C ARG A 163 -3.09 10.69 -16.83
N ASP A 164 -3.50 9.43 -16.64
CA ASP A 164 -3.26 8.64 -15.44
C ASP A 164 -2.26 7.50 -15.70
N HIS A 165 -1.37 7.69 -16.69
CA HIS A 165 -0.25 6.80 -17.01
C HIS A 165 1.07 7.29 -16.38
N PHE A 166 2.21 6.68 -16.73
CA PHE A 166 3.51 6.82 -16.05
C PHE A 166 3.93 8.27 -15.79
N GLY A 167 3.69 9.18 -16.74
CA GLY A 167 4.03 10.60 -16.60
C GLY A 167 3.31 11.30 -15.44
N ARG A 168 2.17 10.77 -14.98
CA ARG A 168 1.42 11.30 -13.85
C ARG A 168 2.18 11.17 -12.53
N ILE A 169 3.11 10.22 -12.43
CA ILE A 169 3.98 10.05 -11.26
C ILE A 169 4.77 11.34 -11.01
N PHE A 170 5.37 11.90 -12.07
CA PHE A 170 6.19 13.12 -11.98
C PHE A 170 5.35 14.36 -11.71
N TYR A 171 4.19 14.46 -12.36
CA TYR A 171 3.23 15.53 -12.08
C TYR A 171 2.84 15.52 -10.59
N ASN A 172 2.54 14.34 -10.04
CA ASN A 172 2.18 14.21 -8.64
C ASN A 172 3.37 14.53 -7.71
N GLN A 173 4.60 14.08 -8.01
CA GLN A 173 5.79 14.42 -7.23
C GLN A 173 5.98 15.95 -7.15
N ALA A 174 5.90 16.65 -8.29
CA ALA A 174 6.00 18.10 -8.30
C ALA A 174 4.89 18.78 -7.48
N ARG A 175 3.66 18.25 -7.54
CA ARG A 175 2.53 18.76 -6.73
C ARG A 175 2.73 18.51 -5.24
N LEU A 176 3.16 17.32 -4.85
CA LEU A 176 3.45 16.95 -3.46
C LEU A 176 4.56 17.85 -2.87
N SER A 177 5.68 17.98 -3.59
CA SER A 177 6.77 18.89 -3.20
C SER A 177 6.27 20.35 -3.08
N SER A 178 5.48 20.84 -4.05
CA SER A 178 4.90 22.19 -3.97
C SER A 178 3.95 22.40 -2.77
N ALA A 179 3.31 21.32 -2.30
CA ALA A 179 2.46 21.32 -1.11
C ALA A 179 3.24 21.14 0.20
N ARG A 180 4.58 21.17 0.13
CA ARG A 180 5.52 20.91 1.22
C ARG A 180 5.32 19.52 1.82
N ILE A 181 5.16 18.52 0.95
CA ILE A 181 5.17 17.10 1.31
C ILE A 181 6.47 16.51 0.73
N PRO A 182 7.49 16.25 1.57
CA PRO A 182 8.82 15.88 1.10
C PRO A 182 8.84 14.62 0.22
N GLN A 183 9.63 14.67 -0.85
CA GLN A 183 9.85 13.58 -1.81
C GLN A 183 11.31 13.13 -1.72
N VAL A 184 11.57 11.88 -1.36
CA VAL A 184 12.93 11.33 -1.20
C VAL A 184 13.08 10.10 -2.09
N ALA A 185 14.13 10.04 -2.90
CA ALA A 185 14.43 8.88 -3.74
C ALA A 185 15.72 8.18 -3.29
N LEU A 186 15.65 6.85 -3.12
CA LEU A 186 16.81 5.99 -2.93
C LEU A 186 16.96 5.12 -4.19
N VAL A 187 17.95 5.43 -5.03
CA VAL A 187 18.26 4.71 -6.28
C VAL A 187 19.18 3.55 -5.95
N MET A 188 18.58 2.37 -5.85
CA MET A 188 19.23 1.13 -5.38
C MET A 188 19.36 0.11 -6.51
N GLY A 189 19.34 0.58 -7.75
CA GLY A 189 19.30 -0.22 -8.95
C GLY A 189 19.15 0.62 -10.22
N SER A 190 18.72 -0.03 -11.30
CA SER A 190 18.51 0.65 -12.58
C SER A 190 17.38 1.68 -12.48
N CYS A 191 17.58 2.84 -13.11
CA CYS A 191 16.59 3.90 -13.24
C CYS A 191 16.68 4.52 -14.64
N THR A 192 15.93 3.93 -15.59
CA THR A 192 16.06 4.24 -17.02
C THR A 192 14.85 4.99 -17.59
N ALA A 193 15.11 5.85 -18.58
CA ALA A 193 14.12 6.57 -19.37
C ALA A 193 13.13 7.35 -18.49
N GLY A 194 11.83 7.02 -18.56
CA GLY A 194 10.83 7.66 -17.72
C GLY A 194 11.14 7.55 -16.24
N GLY A 195 11.66 6.40 -15.78
CA GLY A 195 12.00 6.18 -14.37
C GLY A 195 12.99 7.21 -13.82
N ALA A 196 13.90 7.72 -14.66
CA ALA A 196 14.94 8.67 -14.27
C ALA A 196 14.40 9.98 -13.68
N TYR A 197 13.15 10.35 -13.97
CA TYR A 197 12.53 11.54 -13.40
C TYR A 197 12.09 11.35 -11.94
N VAL A 198 11.93 10.12 -11.44
CA VAL A 198 11.61 9.89 -10.02
C VAL A 198 12.70 10.47 -9.11
N PRO A 199 13.99 10.11 -9.26
CA PRO A 199 15.06 10.75 -8.51
C PRO A 199 15.28 12.21 -8.92
N ALA A 200 15.29 12.53 -10.23
CA ALA A 200 15.57 13.89 -10.68
C ALA A 200 14.52 14.95 -10.22
N MET A 201 13.32 14.52 -9.83
CA MET A 201 12.26 15.38 -9.31
C MET A 201 11.94 15.14 -7.82
N SER A 202 12.77 14.37 -7.11
CA SER A 202 12.72 14.27 -5.66
C SER A 202 13.46 15.45 -5.02
N ASP A 203 13.05 15.84 -3.81
CA ASP A 203 13.67 16.93 -3.07
C ASP A 203 15.09 16.56 -2.59
N GLU A 204 15.30 15.28 -2.24
CA GLU A 204 16.62 14.69 -1.98
C GLU A 204 16.73 13.29 -2.60
N THR A 205 17.86 13.02 -3.24
CA THR A 205 18.16 11.77 -3.93
C THR A 205 19.44 11.14 -3.41
N VAL A 206 19.34 9.86 -3.06
CA VAL A 206 20.46 8.98 -2.70
C VAL A 206 20.70 7.99 -3.82
N ILE A 207 21.95 7.73 -4.18
CA ILE A 207 22.32 6.73 -5.20
C ILE A 207 23.37 5.76 -4.67
N VAL A 208 23.14 4.45 -4.85
CA VAL A 208 24.05 3.38 -4.43
C VAL A 208 25.14 3.17 -5.47
N LYS A 209 26.41 3.21 -5.04
CA LYS A 209 27.57 2.90 -5.89
C LYS A 209 27.46 1.51 -6.52
N GLY A 210 27.73 1.41 -7.83
CA GLY A 210 27.90 0.13 -8.53
C GLY A 210 26.63 -0.64 -8.83
N THR A 211 25.51 -0.30 -8.19
CA THR A 211 24.19 -0.89 -8.50
C THR A 211 23.18 0.16 -8.97
N GLY A 212 23.24 1.38 -8.44
CA GLY A 212 22.39 2.50 -8.79
C GLY A 212 22.83 3.19 -10.07
N THR A 213 21.91 3.34 -11.02
CA THR A 213 22.17 4.09 -12.26
C THR A 213 20.96 4.94 -12.67
N ILE A 214 21.19 6.14 -13.21
CA ILE A 214 20.15 7.04 -13.71
C ILE A 214 20.50 7.47 -15.14
N PHE A 215 19.60 7.28 -16.10
CA PHE A 215 19.80 7.80 -17.45
C PHE A 215 18.49 7.86 -18.24
N LEU A 216 18.37 8.84 -19.15
CA LEU A 216 17.24 8.92 -20.08
C LEU A 216 17.28 7.83 -21.16
N GLY A 217 18.47 7.33 -21.48
CA GLY A 217 18.68 6.21 -22.38
C GLY A 217 19.85 5.38 -21.88
N GLY A 218 19.62 4.09 -21.63
CA GLY A 218 20.68 3.21 -21.16
C GLY A 218 21.71 2.86 -22.23
N PRO A 219 22.80 2.17 -21.86
CA PRO A 219 23.86 1.79 -22.79
C PRO A 219 23.40 1.15 -24.10
N PRO A 220 22.40 0.22 -24.11
CA PRO A 220 21.91 -0.34 -25.36
C PRO A 220 21.29 0.70 -26.31
N LEU A 221 20.61 1.72 -25.77
CA LEU A 221 20.00 2.78 -26.57
C LEU A 221 21.04 3.77 -27.09
N VAL A 222 22.04 4.12 -26.26
CA VAL A 222 23.16 4.98 -26.66
C VAL A 222 23.94 4.33 -27.81
N GLN A 223 24.26 3.04 -27.68
CA GLN A 223 24.94 2.29 -28.72
C GLN A 223 24.11 2.22 -30.01
N ALA A 224 22.81 1.96 -29.91
CA ALA A 224 21.93 1.91 -31.09
C ALA A 224 21.80 3.27 -31.80
N ALA A 225 21.78 4.37 -31.04
CA ALA A 225 21.56 5.71 -31.59
C ALA A 225 22.85 6.36 -32.13
N THR A 226 24.00 6.10 -31.51
CA THR A 226 25.26 6.84 -31.77
C THR A 226 26.43 5.95 -32.16
N GLY A 227 26.34 4.64 -31.89
CA GLY A 227 27.46 3.71 -32.01
C GLY A 227 28.42 3.72 -30.82
N GLU A 228 28.25 4.62 -29.84
CA GLU A 228 29.08 4.71 -28.65
C GLU A 228 28.88 3.50 -27.72
N VAL A 229 29.99 2.93 -27.25
CA VAL A 229 29.98 1.83 -26.28
C VAL A 229 30.44 2.39 -24.94
N VAL A 230 29.52 2.44 -23.99
CA VAL A 230 29.74 2.99 -22.64
C VAL A 230 29.12 2.04 -21.61
N THR A 231 29.71 1.90 -20.44
CA THR A 231 29.11 1.09 -19.37
C THR A 231 28.00 1.85 -18.65
N ALA A 232 27.14 1.14 -17.91
CA ALA A 232 26.06 1.78 -17.16
C ALA A 232 26.59 2.72 -16.06
N GLU A 233 27.72 2.37 -15.43
CA GLU A 233 28.37 3.19 -14.40
C GLU A 233 28.99 4.46 -14.99
N GLU A 234 29.67 4.35 -16.13
CA GLU A 234 30.27 5.50 -16.83
C GLU A 234 29.20 6.46 -17.38
N LEU A 235 28.05 5.92 -17.82
CA LEU A 235 26.98 6.72 -18.40
C LEU A 235 26.15 7.48 -17.36
N GLY A 236 25.88 6.86 -16.21
CA GLY A 236 24.95 7.40 -15.23
C GLY A 236 25.03 6.73 -13.86
N GLY A 237 26.23 6.32 -13.44
CA GLY A 237 26.46 5.74 -12.12
C GLY A 237 26.46 6.77 -11.00
N ALA A 238 26.74 6.29 -9.79
CA ALA A 238 26.71 7.11 -8.58
C ALA A 238 27.70 8.28 -8.64
N GLU A 239 28.91 8.06 -9.16
CA GLU A 239 29.94 9.11 -9.26
C GLU A 239 29.55 10.18 -10.28
N VAL A 240 28.94 9.81 -11.41
CA VAL A 240 28.42 10.76 -12.41
C VAL A 240 27.38 11.70 -11.80
N HIS A 241 26.47 11.15 -10.99
CA HIS A 241 25.36 11.93 -10.45
C HIS A 241 25.64 12.71 -9.18
N THR A 242 26.63 12.30 -8.39
CA THR A 242 27.00 12.99 -7.13
C THR A 242 28.21 13.92 -7.27
N VAL A 243 29.10 13.68 -8.25
CA VAL A 243 30.32 14.48 -8.43
C VAL A 243 30.23 15.43 -9.62
N GLN A 244 29.59 15.02 -10.72
CA GLN A 244 29.62 15.78 -11.97
C GLN A 244 28.32 16.54 -12.26
N SER A 245 27.19 15.83 -12.29
CA SER A 245 25.91 16.41 -12.74
C SER A 245 25.05 17.00 -11.61
N GLY A 246 25.16 16.48 -10.38
CA GLY A 246 24.34 16.91 -9.24
C GLY A 246 22.88 16.46 -9.32
N VAL A 247 22.58 15.41 -10.10
CA VAL A 247 21.23 14.80 -10.14
C VAL A 247 20.93 14.01 -8.85
N ALA A 248 21.98 13.54 -8.16
CA ALA A 248 21.86 12.89 -6.86
C ALA A 248 22.66 13.67 -5.82
N ASP A 249 22.11 13.78 -4.62
CA ASP A 249 22.66 14.59 -3.52
C ASP A 249 23.58 13.77 -2.61
N HIS A 250 23.29 12.47 -2.47
CA HIS A 250 23.96 11.60 -1.50
C HIS A 250 24.53 10.34 -2.16
N TYR A 251 25.78 10.03 -1.83
CA TYR A 251 26.49 8.84 -2.31
C TYR A 251 26.43 7.71 -1.28
N ALA A 252 25.77 6.61 -1.62
CA ALA A 252 25.69 5.43 -0.77
C ALA A 252 26.65 4.32 -1.23
N LEU A 253 27.13 3.52 -0.29
CA LEU A 253 28.11 2.45 -0.55
C LEU A 253 27.44 1.12 -0.91
N ASP A 254 26.28 0.88 -0.33
CA ASP A 254 25.43 -0.29 -0.49
C ASP A 254 23.99 0.07 -0.11
N ASP A 255 23.10 -0.91 -0.19
CA ASP A 255 21.68 -0.75 0.16
C ASP A 255 21.50 -0.28 1.62
N GLU A 256 22.26 -0.85 2.57
CA GLU A 256 22.15 -0.49 3.99
C GLU A 256 22.51 0.97 4.25
N HIS A 257 23.60 1.43 3.63
CA HIS A 257 24.02 2.82 3.74
C HIS A 257 22.97 3.75 3.11
N ALA A 258 22.37 3.38 1.97
CA ALA A 258 21.31 4.18 1.37
C ALA A 258 20.07 4.29 2.26
N LEU A 259 19.65 3.19 2.89
CA LEU A 259 18.53 3.20 3.83
C LEU A 259 18.85 4.06 5.07
N ALA A 260 20.07 3.97 5.60
CA ALA A 260 20.52 4.82 6.71
C ALA A 260 20.51 6.31 6.35
N ILE A 261 20.95 6.69 5.15
CA ILE A 261 20.86 8.08 4.65
C ILE A 261 19.39 8.47 4.49
N GLY A 262 18.54 7.62 3.92
CA GLY A 262 17.10 7.87 3.80
C GLY A 262 16.43 8.15 5.15
N ARG A 263 16.77 7.38 6.19
CA ARG A 263 16.35 7.65 7.56
C ARG A 263 16.86 9.01 8.05
N GLN A 264 18.15 9.30 7.85
CA GLN A 264 18.73 10.59 8.23
C GLN A 264 18.03 11.79 7.57
N ILE A 265 17.64 11.68 6.30
CA ILE A 265 16.84 12.69 5.61
C ILE A 265 15.52 12.91 6.34
N VAL A 266 14.78 11.82 6.62
CA VAL A 266 13.48 11.90 7.32
C VAL A 266 13.61 12.54 8.70
N ARG A 267 14.64 12.17 9.47
CA ARG A 267 14.94 12.77 10.78
C ARG A 267 15.12 14.29 10.71
N ASN A 268 15.66 14.79 9.60
CA ASN A 268 15.96 16.21 9.40
C ASN A 268 14.81 17.01 8.78
N LEU A 269 13.69 16.38 8.43
CA LEU A 269 12.52 17.08 7.86
C LEU A 269 11.85 18.07 8.84
N ALA A 270 12.16 17.96 10.14
CA ALA A 270 11.43 18.65 11.21
C ALA A 270 9.90 18.47 11.08
N TRP A 271 9.48 17.28 10.63
CA TRP A 271 8.10 17.00 10.31
C TRP A 271 7.23 16.96 11.56
N ARG A 272 6.15 17.74 11.56
CA ARG A 272 5.18 17.77 12.67
C ARG A 272 3.78 17.52 12.14
N LYS A 273 3.13 16.48 12.66
CA LYS A 273 1.70 16.27 12.42
C LYS A 273 0.92 17.39 13.11
N PRO A 274 -0.13 17.93 12.45
CA PRO A 274 -1.09 18.79 13.13
C PRO A 274 -1.66 18.07 14.35
N ASP A 275 -1.86 18.83 15.43
CA ASP A 275 -2.58 18.32 16.58
C ASP A 275 -4.03 17.99 16.15
N PRO A 276 -4.59 16.85 16.62
CA PRO A 276 -5.95 16.48 16.26
C PRO A 276 -6.93 17.56 16.75
N PRO A 277 -7.99 17.90 15.99
CA PRO A 277 -8.96 18.91 16.39
C PRO A 277 -9.97 18.40 17.44
N TRP A 278 -9.68 17.26 18.09
CA TRP A 278 -10.50 16.61 19.11
C TRP A 278 -9.61 16.07 20.23
N ASP A 279 -10.19 15.87 21.41
CA ASP A 279 -9.50 15.27 22.55
C ASP A 279 -9.20 13.79 22.25
N VAL A 280 -7.92 13.42 22.33
CA VAL A 280 -7.48 12.02 22.23
C VAL A 280 -7.45 11.43 23.63
N LEU A 281 -8.31 10.44 23.86
CA LEU A 281 -8.34 9.67 25.11
C LEU A 281 -7.33 8.53 25.06
N GLU A 282 -6.95 8.02 26.24
CA GLU A 282 -6.09 6.85 26.35
C GLU A 282 -6.75 5.64 25.65
N PRO A 283 -6.04 4.94 24.74
CA PRO A 283 -6.57 3.74 24.11
C PRO A 283 -6.95 2.67 25.13
N ALA A 284 -8.09 2.01 24.92
CA ALA A 284 -8.54 0.89 25.72
C ALA A 284 -8.96 -0.26 24.81
N GLU A 285 -8.64 -1.49 25.21
CA GLU A 285 -9.05 -2.69 24.49
C GLU A 285 -10.58 -2.82 24.44
N PRO A 286 -11.15 -3.39 23.36
CA PRO A 286 -12.57 -3.73 23.31
C PRO A 286 -12.98 -4.67 24.45
N SER A 287 -14.24 -4.59 24.89
CA SER A 287 -14.77 -5.47 25.94
C SER A 287 -15.05 -6.90 25.48
N VAL A 288 -14.93 -7.17 24.17
CA VAL A 288 -15.10 -8.48 23.54
C VAL A 288 -13.88 -8.79 22.67
N PRO A 289 -13.45 -10.05 22.59
CA PRO A 289 -12.38 -10.48 21.69
C PRO A 289 -12.64 -10.08 20.22
N PRO A 290 -11.67 -9.46 19.52
CA PRO A 290 -11.86 -9.07 18.13
C PRO A 290 -12.07 -10.23 17.15
N ASP A 291 -11.66 -11.46 17.50
CA ASP A 291 -11.87 -12.65 16.67
C ASP A 291 -13.33 -13.13 16.64
N GLU A 292 -14.19 -12.67 17.56
CA GLU A 292 -15.63 -12.87 17.47
C GLU A 292 -16.23 -12.24 16.20
N LEU A 293 -15.56 -11.26 15.57
CA LEU A 293 -15.99 -10.68 14.30
C LEU A 293 -16.21 -11.72 13.20
N TYR A 294 -15.50 -12.85 13.25
CA TYR A 294 -15.68 -13.93 12.27
C TYR A 294 -17.07 -14.57 12.35
N GLY A 295 -17.67 -14.65 13.54
CA GLY A 295 -19.00 -15.25 13.73
C GLY A 295 -20.17 -14.31 13.43
N VAL A 296 -19.91 -13.00 13.35
CA VAL A 296 -20.94 -11.96 13.21
C VAL A 296 -21.43 -11.81 11.77
N ILE A 297 -20.57 -12.04 10.77
CA ILE A 297 -20.91 -11.86 9.36
C ILE A 297 -21.54 -13.15 8.81
N PRO A 298 -22.77 -13.12 8.27
CA PRO A 298 -23.40 -14.30 7.71
C PRO A 298 -22.58 -14.94 6.58
N ALA A 299 -22.32 -16.25 6.65
CA ALA A 299 -21.53 -16.99 5.66
C ALA A 299 -22.17 -17.02 4.26
N ASP A 300 -23.49 -16.88 4.18
CA ASP A 300 -24.28 -16.86 2.95
C ASP A 300 -24.48 -15.43 2.39
N ALA A 301 -23.76 -14.45 2.95
CA ALA A 301 -23.73 -13.09 2.44
C ALA A 301 -23.09 -13.02 1.04
N THR A 302 -23.79 -12.39 0.10
CA THR A 302 -23.37 -12.22 -1.31
C THR A 302 -23.28 -10.74 -1.66
N MET A 303 -22.26 -10.33 -2.41
CA MET A 303 -22.11 -8.94 -2.86
C MET A 303 -23.20 -8.55 -3.86
N THR A 304 -23.71 -7.33 -3.73
CA THR A 304 -24.71 -6.71 -4.61
C THR A 304 -24.22 -5.35 -5.09
N GLY A 305 -24.67 -4.94 -6.27
CA GLY A 305 -24.38 -3.60 -6.81
C GLY A 305 -25.07 -2.45 -6.06
N ARG A 306 -25.78 -2.75 -4.96
CA ARG A 306 -26.56 -1.78 -4.20
C ARG A 306 -25.99 -1.61 -2.81
N LEU A 307 -25.78 -0.36 -2.40
CA LEU A 307 -25.46 -0.02 -1.02
C LEU A 307 -26.73 -0.19 -0.18
N THR A 308 -26.71 -1.12 0.77
CA THR A 308 -27.78 -1.33 1.75
C THR A 308 -27.48 -0.52 3.00
N LEU A 309 -28.47 0.27 3.44
CA LEU A 309 -28.43 1.01 4.70
C LEU A 309 -29.17 0.21 5.78
N GLY A 310 -28.43 -0.50 6.62
CA GLY A 310 -28.95 -1.11 7.83
C GLY A 310 -29.04 -0.10 8.97
N TYR A 311 -29.92 -0.38 9.93
CA TYR A 311 -29.92 0.29 11.22
C TYR A 311 -29.78 -0.77 12.31
N ARG A 312 -28.87 -0.55 13.25
CA ARG A 312 -28.72 -1.40 14.44
C ARG A 312 -29.04 -0.59 15.67
N ASP A 313 -29.95 -1.10 16.48
CA ASP A 313 -30.26 -0.53 17.78
C ASP A 313 -29.33 -1.16 18.82
N ALA A 314 -28.64 -0.35 19.60
CA ALA A 314 -27.79 -0.78 20.69
C ALA A 314 -28.22 -0.05 21.96
N THR A 315 -28.29 -0.76 23.10
CA THR A 315 -28.60 -0.10 24.37
C THR A 315 -27.32 0.35 25.04
N ALA A 316 -27.19 1.65 25.33
CA ALA A 316 -26.04 2.19 26.04
C ALA A 316 -25.99 1.61 27.47
N ALA A 317 -24.99 0.79 27.83
CA ALA A 317 -24.94 0.21 29.18
C ALA A 317 -24.40 1.16 30.25
N GLY A 318 -24.05 2.40 29.89
CA GLY A 318 -23.59 3.43 30.82
C GLY A 318 -23.78 4.82 30.23
N ASN A 319 -23.54 5.85 31.04
CA ASN A 319 -23.58 7.22 30.54
C ASN A 319 -22.33 7.53 29.69
N SER A 320 -22.52 8.27 28.59
CA SER A 320 -21.47 8.84 27.75
C SER A 320 -21.80 10.30 27.40
N VAL A 321 -20.92 10.94 26.63
CA VAL A 321 -21.15 12.30 26.10
C VAL A 321 -22.39 12.35 25.20
N GLY A 322 -22.74 11.24 24.53
CA GLY A 322 -23.85 11.18 23.58
C GLY A 322 -25.13 10.55 24.11
N TRP A 323 -25.06 9.69 25.13
CA TRP A 323 -26.18 8.80 25.50
C TRP A 323 -26.24 8.52 27.00
N ARG A 324 -27.45 8.28 27.53
CA ARG A 324 -27.67 7.85 28.91
C ARG A 324 -27.71 6.32 29.01
N ALA A 325 -27.35 5.81 30.19
CA ALA A 325 -27.50 4.38 30.47
C ALA A 325 -28.96 3.93 30.26
N GLY A 326 -29.16 2.86 29.50
CA GLY A 326 -30.47 2.33 29.12
C GLY A 326 -31.09 2.98 27.87
N GLU A 327 -30.46 4.00 27.29
CA GLU A 327 -30.92 4.64 26.07
C GLU A 327 -30.64 3.75 24.85
N VAL A 328 -31.65 3.57 23.99
CA VAL A 328 -31.52 2.85 22.72
C VAL A 328 -30.93 3.81 21.70
N VAL A 329 -29.73 3.48 21.21
CA VAL A 329 -28.98 4.22 20.22
C VAL A 329 -29.09 3.50 18.89
N ARG A 330 -29.52 4.22 17.86
CA ARG A 330 -29.61 3.70 16.49
C ARG A 330 -28.36 4.05 15.71
N GLY A 331 -27.54 3.06 15.40
CA GLY A 331 -26.40 3.15 14.50
C GLY A 331 -26.77 2.83 13.06
N HIS A 332 -26.01 3.37 12.11
CA HIS A 332 -26.12 3.04 10.69
C HIS A 332 -25.13 1.94 10.32
N GLU A 333 -25.56 0.99 9.49
CA GLU A 333 -24.71 -0.02 8.87
C GLU A 333 -24.75 0.19 7.36
N PHE A 334 -23.58 0.21 6.72
CA PHE A 334 -23.46 0.35 5.28
C PHE A 334 -22.80 -0.92 4.75
N HIS A 335 -23.51 -1.71 3.96
CA HIS A 335 -22.94 -2.92 3.36
C HIS A 335 -23.48 -3.14 1.95
N HIS A 336 -22.63 -3.72 1.10
CA HIS A 336 -23.02 -4.15 -0.25
C HIS A 336 -23.53 -5.60 -0.27
N SER A 337 -23.65 -6.27 0.87
CA SER A 337 -24.00 -7.70 0.95
C SER A 337 -25.51 -7.96 1.13
N THR A 338 -26.00 -9.10 0.61
CA THR A 338 -27.34 -9.66 0.91
C THR A 338 -27.25 -11.12 1.30
N VAL A 339 -28.13 -11.56 2.20
CA VAL A 339 -28.23 -12.94 2.70
C VAL A 339 -29.42 -13.66 2.04
N THR A 340 -29.27 -14.93 1.67
CA THR A 340 -30.35 -15.76 1.11
C THR A 340 -30.65 -16.94 2.02
N PRO A 341 -31.90 -17.12 2.51
CA PRO A 341 -33.14 -16.55 1.99
C PRO A 341 -33.35 -15.10 2.42
N ALA A 342 -33.95 -14.30 1.53
CA ALA A 342 -34.57 -13.05 1.92
C ALA A 342 -35.52 -13.34 3.09
N ALA A 343 -35.28 -12.71 4.24
CA ALA A 343 -36.02 -12.99 5.45
C ALA A 343 -37.54 -12.89 5.22
N GLY A 344 -38.31 -13.50 6.13
CA GLY A 344 -39.78 -13.48 6.10
C GLY A 344 -40.39 -12.07 5.89
N PRO A 345 -41.72 -12.01 5.70
CA PRO A 345 -42.42 -10.99 4.89
C PRO A 345 -42.48 -9.55 5.45
N ARG A 346 -41.63 -9.15 6.42
CA ARG A 346 -41.68 -7.82 7.03
C ARG A 346 -40.42 -7.01 6.69
N PRO A 347 -40.55 -5.94 5.90
CA PRO A 347 -39.46 -4.99 5.67
C PRO A 347 -39.18 -4.15 6.92
N ALA A 348 -37.91 -3.83 7.16
CA ALA A 348 -37.45 -2.99 8.26
C ALA A 348 -37.82 -1.52 8.04
N TRP A 349 -37.88 -1.05 6.79
CA TRP A 349 -38.32 0.31 6.43
C TRP A 349 -38.71 0.44 4.94
N ARG A 350 -39.19 1.63 4.54
CA ARG A 350 -39.51 1.99 3.14
C ARG A 350 -38.75 3.25 2.72
N TRP A 351 -38.21 3.25 1.50
CA TRP A 351 -37.58 4.42 0.88
C TRP A 351 -37.91 4.53 -0.60
N ASN A 352 -38.37 5.71 -1.03
CA ASN A 352 -38.89 5.96 -2.38
C ASN A 352 -39.93 4.93 -2.87
N GLY A 353 -40.79 4.44 -1.95
CA GLY A 353 -41.82 3.46 -2.28
C GLY A 353 -41.33 2.00 -2.32
N THR A 354 -40.02 1.77 -2.21
CA THR A 354 -39.41 0.43 -2.14
C THR A 354 -39.29 -0.01 -0.68
N GLN A 355 -39.64 -1.27 -0.40
CA GLN A 355 -39.49 -1.90 0.91
C GLN A 355 -38.07 -2.47 1.06
N GLU A 356 -37.36 -2.14 2.15
CA GLU A 356 -35.92 -2.36 2.32
C GLU A 356 -35.56 -2.77 3.76
N GLY A 357 -34.39 -3.39 3.92
CA GLY A 357 -33.87 -3.90 5.19
C GLY A 357 -34.64 -5.13 5.67
N PHE A 358 -33.99 -6.28 5.76
CA PHE A 358 -34.62 -7.51 6.25
C PHE A 358 -33.95 -7.90 7.56
N VAL A 359 -34.76 -8.27 8.55
CA VAL A 359 -34.34 -8.55 9.92
C VAL A 359 -34.38 -10.06 10.13
N THR A 360 -33.33 -10.67 10.69
CA THR A 360 -33.34 -12.07 11.14
C THR A 360 -33.65 -12.15 12.63
N ASP A 361 -34.49 -13.11 13.03
CA ASP A 361 -34.80 -13.39 14.44
C ASP A 361 -33.58 -13.90 15.25
N SER A 362 -32.43 -14.12 14.59
CA SER A 362 -31.21 -14.69 15.19
C SER A 362 -30.14 -13.67 15.58
N VAL A 363 -30.32 -12.38 15.27
CA VAL A 363 -29.41 -11.32 15.71
C VAL A 363 -30.24 -10.13 16.17
N HIS A 364 -30.69 -10.20 17.43
CA HIS A 364 -31.47 -9.15 18.08
C HIS A 364 -30.92 -8.78 19.45
#